data_AF-A0A7D5MK01-F1
#
_entry.id   AF-A0A7D5MK01-F1
#
_cell.length_a   1.000
_cell.length_b   1.000
_cell.length_c   1.000
_cell.angle_alpha   90.00
_cell.angle_beta   90.00
_cell.angle_gamma   90.00
#
_symmetry.space_group_name_H-M   'P 1'
#
loop_
_entity.id
_entity.type
_entity.pdbx_description
1 polymer ?
#
loop_
_entity_poly.entity_id
_entity_poly.type
_entity_poly.pdbx_seq_one_letter_code
_entity_poly.pdbx_strand_id
1 'polypeptide(L)'
;MKNNITLQVLQASDYYPFGLSFNQYQADRLKETSPGNFEPELRNRYLFQGQELQKDLDLGWYQFKWRMHDPAIGRFGAVDPLAVKYPYWSTYAFSGNQVIAMVELEGLEPTSSLADAQSLLNQYKNDLSESKLWPNISPESFLASLEANISDPSSINQGVNSWFCGNAACNKYVAQNDPTGYVKLMTDLYKTGTGTYDAGGTTVTFSPSESVRKDAGNLKYSGLAGNAANQMMFLTLSDHYKGYFNKATNNMQYDPGDASNTWASTTLGEFKRMMGDFGYNVNTYGGDLGWANLNKGGLAQTELSRGNDVFLYVNSDLFKNNAWWKNWSATHYIQLNKIGTNNNSYNVNFWDYGAKKPKHHSKSILVVNLWFDQCYSSKIKTSSQ
;
A
#
# COMPACT_ATOMS: atom_id res chain seq x y z
N MET A 1 40.57 15.09 -19.51
CA MET A 1 40.80 14.92 -18.05
C MET A 1 39.68 14.05 -17.48
N LYS A 2 39.91 13.28 -16.42
CA LYS A 2 38.82 12.63 -15.65
C LYS A 2 38.39 13.59 -14.54
N ASN A 3 37.10 13.92 -14.45
CA ASN A 3 36.60 14.64 -13.28
C ASN A 3 36.51 13.66 -12.10
N ASN A 4 37.38 13.83 -11.11
CA ASN A 4 37.25 13.13 -9.83
C ASN A 4 36.12 13.77 -9.03
N ILE A 5 34.87 13.37 -9.33
CA ILE A 5 33.70 13.72 -8.53
C ILE A 5 33.75 12.85 -7.26
N THR A 6 34.41 13.36 -6.22
CA THR A 6 34.39 12.76 -4.89
C THR A 6 33.07 13.09 -4.20
N LEU A 7 32.32 12.07 -3.80
CA LEU A 7 31.16 12.24 -2.94
C LEU A 7 31.64 12.68 -1.54
N GLN A 8 30.93 13.64 -0.94
CA GLN A 8 31.19 14.11 0.42
C GLN A 8 29.98 13.81 1.31
N VAL A 9 30.23 13.31 2.52
CA VAL A 9 29.23 13.25 3.58
C VAL A 9 28.97 14.67 4.07
N LEU A 10 27.76 15.18 3.86
CA LEU A 10 27.34 16.51 4.34
C LEU A 10 26.89 16.47 5.81
N GLN A 11 26.20 15.38 6.19
CA GLN A 11 25.59 15.16 7.49
C GLN A 11 25.58 13.65 7.78
N ALA A 12 25.94 13.28 9.01
CA ALA A 12 25.74 11.93 9.55
C ALA A 12 25.33 12.04 11.04
N SER A 13 24.49 11.14 11.51
CA SER A 13 23.95 11.17 12.86
C SER A 13 23.70 9.76 13.37
N ASP A 14 24.19 9.46 14.57
CA ASP A 14 24.03 8.16 15.23
C ASP A 14 23.10 8.32 16.46
N TYR A 15 22.24 7.34 16.71
CA TYR A 15 21.17 7.44 17.70
C TYR A 15 21.21 6.30 18.73
N TYR A 16 20.84 6.61 19.97
CA TYR A 16 20.36 5.63 20.94
C TYR A 16 19.03 5.02 20.47
N PRO A 17 18.58 3.86 21.01
CA PRO A 17 17.43 3.12 20.47
C PRO A 17 16.13 3.94 20.33
N PHE A 18 15.87 4.90 21.23
CA PHE A 18 14.70 5.79 21.18
C PHE A 18 14.95 7.10 20.40
N GLY A 19 15.97 7.18 19.55
CA GLY A 19 16.18 8.31 18.65
C GLY A 19 16.96 9.50 19.20
N LEU A 20 17.41 9.44 20.47
CA LEU A 20 18.28 10.47 21.03
C LEU A 20 19.64 10.39 20.34
N SER A 21 20.08 11.47 19.69
CA SER A 21 21.36 11.47 18.98
C SER A 21 22.54 11.43 19.95
N PHE A 22 23.48 10.49 19.77
CA PHE A 22 24.73 10.46 20.54
C PHE A 22 25.92 11.05 19.76
N ASN A 23 25.91 10.92 18.43
CA ASN A 23 26.83 11.63 17.53
C ASN A 23 26.02 12.48 16.53
N GLN A 24 26.46 13.71 16.27
CA GLN A 24 26.04 14.53 15.13
C GLN A 24 27.27 15.06 14.39
N TYR A 25 27.62 14.44 13.27
CA TYR A 25 28.72 14.86 12.41
C TYR A 25 28.21 15.78 11.29
N GLN A 26 28.82 16.96 11.17
CA GLN A 26 28.56 17.94 10.12
C GLN A 26 29.89 18.30 9.46
N ALA A 27 29.92 18.43 8.14
CA ALA A 27 31.14 18.84 7.44
C ALA A 27 31.35 20.36 7.51
N ASP A 28 32.57 20.81 7.82
CA ASP A 28 32.88 22.22 8.11
C ASP A 28 32.61 23.20 6.95
N ARG A 29 32.46 22.68 5.71
CA ARG A 29 32.04 23.48 4.53
C ARG A 29 30.64 24.11 4.64
N LEU A 30 29.87 23.82 5.68
CA LEU A 30 28.63 24.55 6.02
C LEU A 30 28.87 25.80 6.89
N LYS A 31 30.12 26.15 7.23
CA LYS A 31 30.44 27.32 8.07
C LYS A 31 31.34 28.37 7.42
N GLU A 32 32.03 28.05 6.32
CA GLU A 32 33.05 28.95 5.75
C GLU A 32 32.85 29.21 4.24
N THR A 33 33.17 30.44 3.83
CA THR A 33 33.19 30.95 2.44
C THR A 33 31.85 31.24 1.74
N SER A 34 31.00 32.06 2.38
CA SER A 34 30.04 32.91 1.65
C SER A 34 29.82 34.25 2.38
N PRO A 35 30.22 35.40 1.80
CA PRO A 35 29.86 36.72 2.33
C PRO A 35 28.38 37.02 1.99
N GLY A 36 27.50 36.68 2.91
CA GLY A 36 26.04 36.77 2.74
C GLY A 36 25.40 35.57 3.41
N ASN A 37 24.40 35.82 4.26
CA ASN A 37 23.75 34.78 5.07
C ASN A 37 22.97 33.84 4.15
N PHE A 38 23.53 32.66 3.90
CA PHE A 38 22.78 31.52 3.34
C PHE A 38 22.40 30.59 4.48
N GLU A 39 21.09 30.34 4.58
CA GLU A 39 20.38 29.88 5.79
C GLU A 39 20.62 28.39 6.13
N PRO A 40 20.17 27.92 7.32
CA PRO A 40 20.03 26.51 7.69
C PRO A 40 19.32 25.56 6.68
N GLU A 41 18.81 26.03 5.55
CA GLU A 41 18.08 25.27 4.52
C GLU A 41 18.83 24.02 3.98
N LEU A 42 20.17 23.99 4.06
CA LEU A 42 20.97 22.84 3.64
C LEU A 42 21.05 21.70 4.67
N ARG A 43 20.48 21.86 5.88
CA ARG A 43 20.45 20.81 6.91
C ARG A 43 19.19 19.96 6.81
N ASN A 44 19.34 18.66 6.71
CA ASN A 44 18.19 17.76 6.76
C ASN A 44 17.62 17.70 8.19
N ARG A 45 16.34 18.07 8.34
CA ARG A 45 15.58 17.99 9.60
C ARG A 45 14.89 16.63 9.80
N TYR A 46 14.70 15.85 8.73
CA TYR A 46 14.08 14.51 8.75
C TYR A 46 15.13 13.46 9.10
N LEU A 47 15.05 12.89 10.31
CA LEU A 47 16.17 12.24 10.99
C LEU A 47 15.79 10.85 11.52
N PHE A 48 15.53 10.69 12.82
CA PHE A 48 15.19 9.38 13.40
C PHE A 48 13.87 8.87 12.83
N GLN A 49 13.86 7.61 12.37
CA GLN A 49 12.75 6.98 11.61
C GLN A 49 12.21 7.86 10.44
N GLY A 50 13.02 8.76 9.90
CA GLY A 50 12.62 9.68 8.83
C GLY A 50 11.76 10.88 9.27
N GLN A 51 11.54 11.08 10.57
CA GLN A 51 10.67 12.14 11.10
C GLN A 51 11.38 13.47 11.36
N GLU A 52 10.63 14.56 11.33
CA GLU A 52 11.18 15.92 11.51
C GLU A 52 11.53 16.20 12.99
N LEU A 53 12.78 16.61 13.24
CA LEU A 53 13.28 16.97 14.57
C LEU A 53 13.04 18.44 14.88
N GLN A 54 12.10 18.72 15.79
CA GLN A 54 11.85 20.07 16.30
C GLN A 54 12.89 20.43 17.36
N LYS A 55 13.64 21.52 17.11
CA LYS A 55 14.69 22.04 18.01
C LYS A 55 14.35 23.41 18.62
N ASP A 56 13.24 24.01 18.20
CA ASP A 56 12.80 25.30 18.72
C ASP A 56 12.52 25.19 20.23
N LEU A 57 12.87 26.24 20.98
CA LEU A 57 12.78 26.26 22.45
C LEU A 57 13.54 25.12 23.17
N ASP A 58 14.58 24.56 22.53
CA ASP A 58 15.40 23.44 23.01
C ASP A 58 14.61 22.12 23.24
N LEU A 59 13.49 21.96 22.52
CA LEU A 59 12.56 20.83 22.72
C LEU A 59 13.18 19.46 22.39
N GLY A 60 13.91 19.35 21.28
CA GLY A 60 14.60 18.12 20.86
C GLY A 60 13.68 16.95 20.49
N TRP A 61 12.40 17.20 20.21
CA TRP A 61 11.37 16.19 19.98
C TRP A 61 11.16 15.88 18.49
N TYR A 62 10.83 14.62 18.18
CA TYR A 62 10.45 14.21 16.84
C TYR A 62 8.96 14.38 16.60
N GLN A 63 8.60 15.02 15.50
CA GLN A 63 7.22 15.21 15.09
C GLN A 63 6.74 14.03 14.24
N PHE A 64 5.97 13.14 14.87
CA PHE A 64 5.15 12.14 14.20
C PHE A 64 3.76 12.75 13.92
N LYS A 65 3.07 12.21 12.91
CA LYS A 65 1.79 12.66 12.32
C LYS A 65 0.68 12.97 13.33
N TRP A 66 0.61 12.24 14.44
CA TRP A 66 -0.42 12.39 15.47
C TRP A 66 0.11 12.82 16.84
N ARG A 67 1.42 12.72 17.09
CA ARG A 67 2.02 12.85 18.42
C ARG A 67 3.45 13.37 18.33
N MET A 68 3.89 14.16 19.32
CA MET A 68 5.31 14.47 19.50
C MET A 68 5.99 13.39 20.33
N HIS A 69 7.10 12.86 19.85
CA HIS A 69 7.94 11.87 20.56
C HIS A 69 9.12 12.56 21.24
N ASP A 70 9.26 12.34 22.55
CA ASP A 70 10.43 12.70 23.32
C ASP A 70 11.45 11.53 23.29
N PRO A 71 12.60 11.70 22.63
CA PRO A 71 13.60 10.65 22.51
C PRO A 71 14.46 10.46 23.77
N ALA A 72 14.46 11.41 24.71
CA ALA A 72 15.22 11.35 25.95
C ALA A 72 14.50 10.50 27.03
N ILE A 73 13.17 10.52 27.06
CA ILE A 73 12.36 9.61 27.90
C ILE A 73 11.80 8.40 27.16
N GLY A 74 11.90 8.35 25.83
CA GLY A 74 11.47 7.22 25.00
C GLY A 74 9.95 7.07 24.86
N ARG A 75 9.20 8.18 24.90
CA ARG A 75 7.72 8.17 24.98
C ARG A 75 7.10 9.28 24.14
N PHE A 76 5.81 9.16 23.85
CA PHE A 76 5.03 10.27 23.31
C PHE A 76 4.58 11.24 24.41
N GLY A 77 4.50 12.53 24.08
CA GLY A 77 3.93 13.56 24.95
C GLY A 77 2.39 13.58 24.99
N ALA A 78 1.72 12.75 24.17
CA ALA A 78 0.26 12.68 24.05
C ALA A 78 -0.25 11.23 24.04
N VAL A 79 -1.51 11.07 24.47
CA VAL A 79 -2.22 9.79 24.48
C VAL A 79 -2.41 9.26 23.05
N ASP A 80 -2.23 7.96 22.87
CA ASP A 80 -2.47 7.25 21.62
C ASP A 80 -3.94 7.36 21.15
N PRO A 81 -4.23 7.84 19.93
CA PRO A 81 -5.57 7.79 19.35
C PRO A 81 -6.14 6.36 19.26
N LEU A 82 -5.28 5.34 19.14
CA LEU A 82 -5.64 3.93 19.09
C LEU A 82 -5.55 3.22 20.47
N ALA A 83 -5.38 3.96 21.57
CA ALA A 83 -5.30 3.42 22.94
C ALA A 83 -6.43 2.42 23.28
N VAL A 84 -7.64 2.64 22.75
CA VAL A 84 -8.81 1.77 22.97
C VAL A 84 -8.68 0.42 22.24
N LYS A 85 -7.95 0.36 21.12
CA LYS A 85 -7.67 -0.88 20.38
C LYS A 85 -6.52 -1.68 21.01
N TYR A 86 -5.60 -1.01 21.71
CA TYR A 86 -4.42 -1.64 22.32
C TYR A 86 -4.37 -1.47 23.85
N PRO A 87 -5.39 -1.95 24.61
CA PRO A 87 -5.48 -1.75 26.07
C PRO A 87 -4.37 -2.48 26.86
N TYR A 88 -3.64 -3.38 26.22
CA TYR A 88 -2.47 -4.08 26.77
C TYR A 88 -1.14 -3.34 26.53
N TRP A 89 -1.15 -2.20 25.82
CA TRP A 89 0.01 -1.32 25.66
C TRP A 89 -0.14 -0.03 26.49
N SER A 90 0.99 0.59 26.83
CA SER A 90 0.98 1.92 27.44
C SER A 90 0.50 2.95 26.40
N THR A 91 -0.44 3.80 26.77
CA THR A 91 -1.02 4.86 25.92
C THR A 91 -0.03 5.95 25.49
N TYR A 92 1.22 5.87 25.94
CA TYR A 92 2.35 6.74 25.56
C TYR A 92 3.58 5.93 25.12
N ALA A 93 3.42 4.64 24.78
CA ALA A 93 4.50 3.78 24.31
C ALA A 93 5.00 4.22 22.93
N PHE A 94 6.31 4.12 22.70
CA PHE A 94 6.93 4.36 21.39
C PHE A 94 7.35 3.03 20.76
N SER A 95 6.90 2.75 19.53
CA SER A 95 7.15 1.49 18.79
C SER A 95 6.95 0.21 19.63
N GLY A 96 5.95 0.20 20.53
CA GLY A 96 5.69 -0.92 21.44
C GLY A 96 6.85 -1.30 22.39
N ASN A 97 7.79 -0.39 22.65
CA ASN A 97 9.10 -0.65 23.27
C ASN A 97 10.01 -1.64 22.51
N GLN A 98 9.73 -1.93 21.23
CA GLN A 98 10.50 -2.84 20.37
C GLN A 98 11.40 -2.10 19.36
N VAL A 99 11.85 -0.89 19.71
CA VAL A 99 12.55 0.11 18.87
C VAL A 99 13.76 -0.34 18.03
N ILE A 100 14.35 -1.50 18.33
CA ILE A 100 15.47 -2.07 17.56
C ILE A 100 14.96 -2.93 16.38
N ALA A 101 13.77 -3.52 16.52
CA ALA A 101 13.15 -4.42 15.54
C ALA A 101 11.95 -3.79 14.81
N MET A 102 11.28 -2.82 15.45
CA MET A 102 10.07 -2.16 14.95
C MET A 102 10.30 -0.67 14.75
N VAL A 103 9.63 -0.11 13.74
CA VAL A 103 9.39 1.34 13.61
C VAL A 103 8.03 1.67 14.22
N GLU A 104 7.81 2.94 14.56
CA GLU A 104 6.47 3.47 14.85
C GLU A 104 5.64 3.44 13.56
N LEU A 105 4.38 3.01 13.64
CA LEU A 105 3.53 2.85 12.46
C LEU A 105 2.54 4.01 12.26
N GLU A 106 2.54 5.03 13.13
CA GLU A 106 1.76 6.27 12.99
C GLU A 106 0.24 6.05 12.79
N GLY A 107 -0.33 5.07 13.48
CA GLY A 107 -1.73 4.66 13.31
C GLY A 107 -1.95 3.61 12.21
N LEU A 108 -0.88 3.00 11.67
CA LEU A 108 -0.92 1.86 10.75
C LEU A 108 -0.69 0.50 11.47
N GLU A 109 -0.73 0.48 12.81
CA GLU A 109 -0.78 -0.75 13.60
C GLU A 109 -2.03 -1.59 13.20
N PRO A 110 -1.94 -2.91 12.99
CA PRO A 110 -3.06 -3.73 12.54
C PRO A 110 -4.27 -3.65 13.48
N THR A 111 -5.41 -3.15 12.97
CA THR A 111 -6.56 -2.73 13.77
C THR A 111 -7.32 -3.88 14.45
N SER A 112 -6.95 -5.12 14.16
CA SER A 112 -7.23 -6.32 14.94
C SER A 112 -6.08 -7.34 14.78
N SER A 113 -5.95 -8.32 15.68
CA SER A 113 -4.88 -9.32 15.60
C SER A 113 -5.26 -10.55 14.78
N LEU A 114 -4.24 -11.27 14.27
CA LEU A 114 -4.43 -12.57 13.64
C LEU A 114 -5.03 -13.61 14.61
N ALA A 115 -4.74 -13.52 15.91
CA ALA A 115 -5.28 -14.45 16.90
C ALA A 115 -6.80 -14.26 17.07
N ASP A 116 -7.27 -13.01 17.11
CA ASP A 116 -8.71 -12.69 17.18
C ASP A 116 -9.43 -13.18 15.92
N ALA A 117 -8.83 -12.95 14.75
CA ALA A 117 -9.37 -13.41 13.47
C ALA A 117 -9.44 -14.95 13.37
N GLN A 118 -8.41 -15.66 13.85
CA GLN A 118 -8.41 -17.12 13.93
C GLN A 118 -9.45 -17.64 14.94
N SER A 119 -9.62 -16.97 16.09
CA SER A 119 -10.68 -17.32 17.05
C SER A 119 -12.09 -17.14 16.46
N LEU A 120 -12.34 -16.02 15.76
CA LEU A 120 -13.59 -15.77 15.07
C LEU A 120 -13.86 -16.77 13.93
N LEU A 121 -12.84 -17.09 13.14
CA LEU A 121 -12.94 -18.09 12.07
C LEU A 121 -13.21 -19.50 12.62
N ASN A 122 -12.63 -19.85 13.77
CA ASN A 122 -12.91 -21.10 14.47
C ASN A 122 -14.31 -21.15 15.10
N GLN A 123 -14.91 -20.01 15.47
CA GLN A 123 -16.34 -19.96 15.78
C GLN A 123 -17.16 -20.31 14.53
N TYR A 124 -16.91 -19.62 13.40
CA TYR A 124 -17.66 -19.84 12.17
C TYR A 124 -17.52 -21.26 11.60
N LYS A 125 -16.42 -21.98 11.86
CA LYS A 125 -16.29 -23.42 11.53
C LYS A 125 -17.38 -24.32 12.15
N ASN A 126 -18.07 -23.87 13.21
CA ASN A 126 -19.19 -24.58 13.83
C ASN A 126 -20.57 -24.01 13.43
N ASP A 127 -20.63 -22.71 13.10
CA ASP A 127 -21.88 -21.95 12.91
C ASP A 127 -22.30 -21.76 11.43
N LEU A 128 -21.46 -22.15 10.45
CA LEU A 128 -21.64 -21.80 9.03
C LEU A 128 -22.25 -22.94 8.19
N SER A 129 -23.48 -22.75 7.72
CA SER A 129 -24.17 -23.65 6.79
C SER A 129 -24.07 -23.19 5.33
N GLU A 130 -24.31 -24.08 4.36
CA GLU A 130 -24.33 -23.76 2.92
C GLU A 130 -25.21 -22.54 2.58
N SER A 131 -24.62 -21.55 1.92
CA SER A 131 -25.35 -20.35 1.50
C SER A 131 -25.98 -20.53 0.12
N LYS A 132 -27.31 -20.58 0.07
CA LYS A 132 -28.11 -20.58 -1.18
C LYS A 132 -27.89 -19.33 -2.04
N LEU A 133 -27.25 -18.30 -1.49
CA LEU A 133 -26.93 -17.07 -2.20
C LEU A 133 -25.67 -17.22 -3.07
N TRP A 134 -24.76 -18.14 -2.73
CA TRP A 134 -23.47 -18.34 -3.38
C TRP A 134 -23.34 -19.81 -3.83
N PRO A 135 -23.94 -20.19 -4.98
CA PRO A 135 -24.00 -21.59 -5.40
C PRO A 135 -22.60 -22.21 -5.53
N ASN A 136 -22.46 -23.50 -5.24
CA ASN A 136 -21.19 -24.25 -5.28
C ASN A 136 -20.06 -23.75 -4.35
N ILE A 137 -20.25 -22.71 -3.53
CA ILE A 137 -19.28 -22.31 -2.49
C ILE A 137 -19.66 -23.00 -1.18
N SER A 138 -19.01 -24.11 -0.87
CA SER A 138 -19.22 -24.82 0.41
C SER A 138 -18.61 -24.03 1.59
N PRO A 139 -19.17 -24.13 2.81
CA PRO A 139 -18.62 -23.47 4.00
C PRO A 139 -17.15 -23.79 4.25
N GLU A 140 -16.73 -25.04 4.02
CA GLU A 140 -15.35 -25.51 4.23
C GLU A 140 -14.40 -24.87 3.22
N SER A 141 -14.77 -24.85 1.93
CA SER A 141 -13.97 -24.22 0.87
C SER A 141 -13.82 -22.71 1.09
N PHE A 142 -14.87 -22.07 1.61
CA PHE A 142 -14.90 -20.65 1.94
C PHE A 142 -14.02 -20.34 3.16
N LEU A 143 -14.20 -21.06 4.27
CA LEU A 143 -13.43 -20.85 5.51
C LEU A 143 -11.95 -21.18 5.33
N ALA A 144 -11.62 -22.24 4.57
CA ALA A 144 -10.22 -22.54 4.22
C ALA A 144 -9.58 -21.44 3.37
N SER A 145 -10.34 -20.82 2.45
CA SER A 145 -9.87 -19.65 1.68
C SER A 145 -9.61 -18.45 2.60
N LEU A 146 -10.48 -18.18 3.58
CA LEU A 146 -10.28 -17.10 4.56
C LEU A 146 -9.07 -17.36 5.48
N GLU A 147 -8.92 -18.60 5.96
CA GLU A 147 -7.83 -19.01 6.85
C GLU A 147 -6.46 -18.88 6.16
N ALA A 148 -6.38 -19.24 4.87
CA ALA A 148 -5.20 -18.97 4.04
C ALA A 148 -4.97 -17.47 3.84
N ASN A 149 -6.01 -16.70 3.52
CA ASN A 149 -5.93 -15.26 3.28
C ASN A 149 -5.43 -14.46 4.49
N ILE A 150 -5.80 -14.81 5.74
CA ILE A 150 -5.30 -14.13 6.94
C ILE A 150 -3.93 -14.64 7.39
N SER A 151 -3.60 -15.91 7.12
CA SER A 151 -2.33 -16.53 7.56
C SER A 151 -1.15 -16.20 6.63
N ASP A 152 -1.39 -16.09 5.31
CA ASP A 152 -0.48 -15.43 4.38
C ASP A 152 -1.28 -14.56 3.39
N PRO A 153 -1.55 -13.29 3.73
CA PRO A 153 -2.17 -12.34 2.80
C PRO A 153 -1.38 -12.19 1.50
N SER A 154 -0.07 -12.43 1.51
CA SER A 154 0.75 -12.34 0.29
C SER A 154 0.59 -13.55 -0.66
N SER A 155 -0.18 -14.57 -0.27
CA SER A 155 -0.61 -15.66 -1.17
C SER A 155 -1.77 -15.24 -2.11
N ILE A 156 -2.54 -14.21 -1.75
CA ILE A 156 -3.73 -13.76 -2.49
C ILE A 156 -3.38 -13.46 -3.95
N ASN A 157 -4.05 -14.16 -4.86
CA ASN A 157 -3.81 -14.10 -6.30
C ASN A 157 -5.06 -13.55 -7.01
N GLN A 158 -4.88 -12.76 -8.08
CA GLN A 158 -5.96 -12.26 -8.93
C GLN A 158 -6.51 -13.33 -9.89
N GLY A 159 -5.78 -14.42 -10.09
CA GLY A 159 -6.05 -15.44 -11.11
C GLY A 159 -5.30 -15.22 -12.43
N VAL A 160 -5.57 -16.08 -13.41
CA VAL A 160 -5.01 -16.05 -14.76
C VAL A 160 -6.08 -15.51 -15.72
N ASN A 161 -5.68 -14.60 -16.62
CA ASN A 161 -6.56 -13.93 -17.59
C ASN A 161 -7.75 -13.17 -16.96
N SER A 162 -7.55 -12.63 -15.76
CA SER A 162 -8.52 -11.78 -15.05
C SER A 162 -8.06 -10.32 -15.01
N TRP A 163 -8.99 -9.39 -14.75
CA TRP A 163 -8.69 -7.96 -14.56
C TRP A 163 -8.63 -7.53 -13.09
N PHE A 164 -8.84 -8.47 -12.16
CA PHE A 164 -8.98 -8.26 -10.71
C PHE A 164 -7.75 -7.72 -9.96
N CYS A 165 -6.74 -7.18 -10.63
CA CYS A 165 -5.50 -6.70 -10.01
C CYS A 165 -5.76 -5.70 -8.86
N GLY A 166 -6.56 -4.64 -9.07
CA GLY A 166 -6.91 -3.69 -8.01
C GLY A 166 -7.70 -4.32 -6.86
N ASN A 167 -8.64 -5.21 -7.18
CA ASN A 167 -9.45 -5.89 -6.15
C ASN A 167 -8.61 -6.85 -5.28
N ALA A 168 -7.68 -7.59 -5.89
CA ALA A 168 -6.77 -8.49 -5.19
C ALA A 168 -5.75 -7.73 -4.34
N ALA A 169 -5.27 -6.58 -4.85
CA ALA A 169 -4.43 -5.64 -4.11
C ALA A 169 -5.13 -5.12 -2.84
N CYS A 170 -6.38 -4.64 -2.97
CA CYS A 170 -7.18 -4.18 -1.84
C CYS A 170 -7.47 -5.32 -0.83
N ASN A 171 -7.99 -6.45 -1.31
CA ASN A 171 -8.31 -7.63 -0.47
C ASN A 171 -7.10 -8.10 0.34
N LYS A 172 -5.90 -8.14 -0.27
CA LYS A 172 -4.64 -8.45 0.41
C LYS A 172 -4.26 -7.45 1.49
N TYR A 173 -4.56 -6.17 1.28
CA TYR A 173 -4.23 -5.10 2.21
C TYR A 173 -5.17 -5.08 3.42
N VAL A 174 -6.48 -5.29 3.19
CA VAL A 174 -7.49 -5.43 4.25
C VAL A 174 -7.22 -6.68 5.08
N ALA A 175 -7.00 -7.85 4.45
CA ALA A 175 -6.71 -9.10 5.17
C ALA A 175 -5.39 -9.06 5.98
N GLN A 176 -4.42 -8.22 5.60
CA GLN A 176 -3.19 -8.02 6.36
C GLN A 176 -3.38 -7.10 7.57
N ASN A 177 -4.10 -6.00 7.41
CA ASN A 177 -4.11 -4.90 8.38
C ASN A 177 -5.37 -4.88 9.27
N ASP A 178 -6.46 -5.54 8.88
CA ASP A 178 -7.59 -5.85 9.75
C ASP A 178 -8.13 -7.27 9.48
N PRO A 179 -7.41 -8.32 9.91
CA PRO A 179 -7.80 -9.71 9.65
C PRO A 179 -9.16 -10.08 10.26
N THR A 180 -9.56 -9.46 11.37
CA THR A 180 -10.87 -9.74 12.02
C THR A 180 -12.01 -8.99 11.32
N GLY A 181 -11.83 -7.71 10.97
CA GLY A 181 -12.78 -6.95 10.15
C GLY A 181 -12.97 -7.59 8.77
N TYR A 182 -11.89 -8.14 8.20
CA TYR A 182 -11.92 -8.95 7.00
C TYR A 182 -12.77 -10.23 7.16
N VAL A 183 -12.47 -11.07 8.14
CA VAL A 183 -13.21 -12.33 8.39
C VAL A 183 -14.70 -12.07 8.68
N LYS A 184 -15.02 -11.00 9.42
CA LYS A 184 -16.42 -10.57 9.65
C LYS A 184 -17.09 -10.16 8.34
N LEU A 185 -16.53 -9.19 7.61
CA LEU A 185 -17.10 -8.69 6.34
C LEU A 185 -17.40 -9.83 5.36
N MET A 186 -16.43 -10.73 5.21
CA MET A 186 -16.54 -11.87 4.32
C MET A 186 -17.62 -12.85 4.77
N THR A 187 -17.71 -13.15 6.06
CA THR A 187 -18.73 -14.07 6.59
C THR A 187 -20.14 -13.46 6.53
N ASP A 188 -20.29 -12.15 6.75
CA ASP A 188 -21.57 -11.45 6.57
C ASP A 188 -22.02 -11.52 5.09
N LEU A 189 -21.12 -11.26 4.14
CA LEU A 189 -21.35 -11.43 2.71
C LEU A 189 -21.80 -12.86 2.38
N TYR A 190 -21.09 -13.88 2.89
CA TYR A 190 -21.44 -15.28 2.64
C TYR A 190 -22.83 -15.63 3.20
N LYS A 191 -23.13 -15.26 4.46
CA LYS A 191 -24.37 -15.62 5.15
C LYS A 191 -25.60 -14.88 4.64
N THR A 192 -25.48 -13.61 4.29
CA THR A 192 -26.64 -12.73 4.00
C THR A 192 -26.66 -12.16 2.58
N GLY A 193 -25.58 -12.31 1.82
CA GLY A 193 -25.40 -11.67 0.51
C GLY A 193 -25.09 -10.18 0.61
N THR A 194 -24.89 -9.64 1.82
CA THR A 194 -24.49 -8.27 2.13
C THR A 194 -23.47 -8.28 3.28
N GLY A 195 -22.43 -7.46 3.23
CA GLY A 195 -21.45 -7.34 4.32
C GLY A 195 -21.19 -5.90 4.74
N THR A 196 -20.80 -5.73 6.00
CA THR A 196 -20.45 -4.41 6.57
C THR A 196 -19.03 -4.41 7.12
N TYR A 197 -18.27 -3.37 6.74
CA TYR A 197 -16.94 -3.07 7.26
C TYR A 197 -16.98 -1.75 8.01
N ASP A 198 -16.37 -1.67 9.19
CA ASP A 198 -16.19 -0.44 9.96
C ASP A 198 -14.74 0.03 9.81
N ALA A 199 -14.56 1.17 9.14
CA ALA A 199 -13.28 1.82 8.91
C ALA A 199 -12.76 2.61 10.13
N GLY A 200 -13.35 2.43 11.32
CA GLY A 200 -13.01 3.17 12.53
C GLY A 200 -13.75 4.50 12.63
N GLY A 201 -15.03 4.53 12.23
CA GLY A 201 -15.86 5.75 12.25
C GLY A 201 -16.71 5.95 10.98
N THR A 202 -16.46 5.17 9.94
CA THR A 202 -17.28 5.10 8.71
C THR A 202 -17.62 3.65 8.44
N THR A 203 -18.91 3.32 8.35
CA THR A 203 -19.36 1.97 7.98
C THR A 203 -19.70 1.89 6.50
N VAL A 204 -19.05 1.00 5.76
CA VAL A 204 -19.30 0.77 4.34
C VAL A 204 -20.03 -0.57 4.16
N THR A 205 -21.02 -0.58 3.26
CA THR A 205 -21.91 -1.74 3.04
C THR A 205 -21.76 -2.27 1.61
N PHE A 206 -21.37 -3.53 1.50
CA PHE A 206 -21.20 -4.24 0.24
C PHE A 206 -22.40 -5.15 0.00
N SER A 207 -23.26 -4.82 -0.96
CA SER A 207 -24.43 -5.62 -1.35
C SER A 207 -24.38 -5.90 -2.86
N PRO A 208 -23.67 -6.94 -3.31
CA PRO A 208 -23.55 -7.26 -4.74
C PRO A 208 -24.90 -7.64 -5.39
N SER A 209 -24.94 -7.54 -6.70
CA SER A 209 -26.05 -7.99 -7.56
C SER A 209 -26.21 -9.52 -7.56
N GLU A 210 -27.40 -9.98 -7.96
CA GLU A 210 -27.70 -11.42 -8.02
C GLU A 210 -26.89 -12.15 -9.10
N SER A 211 -26.59 -11.49 -10.22
CA SER A 211 -25.71 -12.03 -11.26
C SER A 211 -24.28 -12.19 -10.77
N VAL A 212 -23.74 -11.23 -10.02
CA VAL A 212 -22.44 -11.36 -9.33
C VAL A 212 -22.44 -12.53 -8.37
N ARG A 213 -23.46 -12.67 -7.51
CA ARG A 213 -23.52 -13.77 -6.54
C ARG A 213 -23.54 -15.15 -7.22
N LYS A 214 -24.31 -15.30 -8.30
CA LYS A 214 -24.34 -16.52 -9.12
C LYS A 214 -22.99 -16.79 -9.78
N ASP A 215 -22.34 -15.78 -10.36
CA ASP A 215 -21.10 -15.98 -11.11
C ASP A 215 -19.85 -16.12 -10.23
N ALA A 216 -19.87 -15.54 -9.03
CA ALA A 216 -18.93 -15.87 -7.96
C ALA A 216 -19.02 -17.36 -7.59
N GLY A 217 -20.25 -17.88 -7.51
CA GLY A 217 -20.51 -19.29 -7.27
C GLY A 217 -20.08 -20.24 -8.41
N ASN A 218 -19.86 -19.75 -9.63
CA ASN A 218 -19.45 -20.61 -10.74
C ASN A 218 -17.97 -21.08 -10.65
N LEU A 219 -17.15 -20.49 -9.75
CA LEU A 219 -15.72 -20.81 -9.53
C LEU A 219 -14.84 -20.88 -10.81
N LYS A 220 -15.33 -20.26 -11.90
CA LYS A 220 -14.85 -20.45 -13.27
C LYS A 220 -13.58 -19.68 -13.64
N TYR A 221 -13.13 -18.76 -12.79
CA TYR A 221 -12.00 -17.89 -13.10
C TYR A 221 -10.70 -18.65 -12.88
N SER A 222 -9.93 -18.85 -13.95
CA SER A 222 -8.67 -19.59 -13.92
C SER A 222 -7.73 -18.99 -12.88
N GLY A 223 -7.06 -19.83 -12.08
CA GLY A 223 -6.23 -19.40 -10.95
C GLY A 223 -6.98 -18.88 -9.71
N LEU A 224 -8.32 -18.74 -9.76
CA LEU A 224 -9.18 -18.56 -8.57
C LEU A 224 -9.97 -19.82 -8.20
N ALA A 225 -10.04 -20.82 -9.08
CA ALA A 225 -10.54 -22.15 -8.75
C ALA A 225 -9.82 -22.70 -7.50
N GLY A 226 -10.58 -22.96 -6.43
CA GLY A 226 -10.07 -23.35 -5.11
C GLY A 226 -9.93 -22.21 -4.08
N ASN A 227 -10.02 -20.95 -4.49
CA ASN A 227 -9.97 -19.75 -3.63
C ASN A 227 -11.33 -19.02 -3.62
N ALA A 228 -12.37 -19.70 -3.15
CA ALA A 228 -13.75 -19.24 -3.26
C ALA A 228 -13.99 -17.87 -2.62
N ALA A 229 -13.38 -17.59 -1.45
CA ALA A 229 -13.48 -16.28 -0.81
C ALA A 229 -12.87 -15.15 -1.66
N ASN A 230 -11.77 -15.40 -2.37
CA ASN A 230 -11.14 -14.40 -3.24
C ASN A 230 -12.03 -14.08 -4.45
N GLN A 231 -12.60 -15.10 -5.13
CA GLN A 231 -13.55 -14.88 -6.21
C GLN A 231 -14.82 -14.14 -5.73
N MET A 232 -15.34 -14.50 -4.55
CA MET A 232 -16.49 -13.82 -3.92
C MET A 232 -16.21 -12.34 -3.66
N MET A 233 -15.04 -12.02 -3.08
CA MET A 233 -14.66 -10.64 -2.76
C MET A 233 -14.38 -9.81 -4.02
N PHE A 234 -13.63 -10.33 -5.00
CA PHE A 234 -13.22 -9.51 -6.14
C PHE A 234 -14.39 -9.10 -7.03
N LEU A 235 -15.36 -9.99 -7.23
CA LEU A 235 -16.60 -9.66 -7.95
C LEU A 235 -17.46 -8.67 -7.17
N THR A 236 -17.53 -8.81 -5.84
CA THR A 236 -18.22 -7.87 -4.95
C THR A 236 -17.60 -6.46 -5.02
N LEU A 237 -16.26 -6.37 -5.00
CA LEU A 237 -15.54 -5.10 -5.13
C LEU A 237 -15.74 -4.46 -6.50
N SER A 238 -15.63 -5.21 -7.61
CA SER A 238 -15.88 -4.67 -8.95
C SER A 238 -17.33 -4.17 -9.13
N ASP A 239 -18.31 -4.86 -8.54
CA ASP A 239 -19.72 -4.45 -8.60
C ASP A 239 -20.03 -3.22 -7.75
N HIS A 240 -19.31 -3.03 -6.64
CA HIS A 240 -19.40 -1.82 -5.84
C HIS A 240 -18.69 -0.63 -6.51
N TYR A 241 -17.47 -0.83 -7.01
CA TYR A 241 -16.58 0.24 -7.47
C TYR A 241 -16.59 0.52 -8.97
N LYS A 242 -17.71 0.27 -9.66
CA LYS A 242 -17.90 0.63 -11.08
C LYS A 242 -17.45 2.08 -11.38
N GLY A 243 -16.85 2.30 -12.54
CA GLY A 243 -16.41 3.63 -12.96
C GLY A 243 -16.37 3.82 -14.48
N TYR A 244 -15.28 4.37 -15.02
CA TYR A 244 -15.37 4.98 -16.35
C TYR A 244 -15.44 3.95 -17.49
N PHE A 245 -14.82 2.77 -17.35
CA PHE A 245 -14.95 1.72 -18.35
C PHE A 245 -16.39 1.20 -18.46
N ASN A 246 -17.04 0.92 -17.32
CA ASN A 246 -18.44 0.50 -17.23
C ASN A 246 -19.39 1.54 -17.86
N LYS A 247 -19.13 2.83 -17.62
CA LYS A 247 -19.87 3.93 -18.24
C LYS A 247 -19.62 4.07 -19.74
N ALA A 248 -18.36 3.92 -20.19
CA ALA A 248 -17.98 4.08 -21.59
C ALA A 248 -18.47 2.92 -22.49
N THR A 249 -18.63 1.71 -21.94
CA THR A 249 -19.28 0.58 -22.62
C THR A 249 -20.82 0.59 -22.47
N ASN A 250 -21.37 1.54 -21.70
CA ASN A 250 -22.77 1.57 -21.25
C ASN A 250 -23.20 0.31 -20.47
N ASN A 251 -22.26 -0.50 -19.99
CA ASN A 251 -22.54 -1.67 -19.16
C ASN A 251 -22.38 -1.34 -17.67
N MET A 252 -23.47 -0.88 -17.04
CA MET A 252 -23.53 -0.52 -15.62
C MET A 252 -24.13 -1.62 -14.71
N GLN A 253 -24.48 -2.78 -15.27
CA GLN A 253 -24.88 -3.99 -14.54
C GLN A 253 -23.78 -5.04 -14.70
N TYR A 254 -23.87 -6.21 -14.05
CA TYR A 254 -22.88 -7.29 -14.23
C TYR A 254 -23.48 -8.43 -15.03
N ASP A 255 -22.88 -8.76 -16.17
CA ASP A 255 -23.22 -9.95 -16.96
C ASP A 255 -22.21 -11.08 -16.73
N PRO A 256 -22.65 -12.37 -16.69
CA PRO A 256 -21.77 -13.49 -16.37
C PRO A 256 -20.57 -13.63 -17.33
N GLY A 257 -19.37 -13.33 -16.84
CA GLY A 257 -18.16 -13.26 -17.66
C GLY A 257 -17.49 -11.88 -17.72
N ASP A 258 -18.15 -10.82 -17.26
CA ASP A 258 -17.61 -9.45 -17.30
C ASP A 258 -16.24 -9.31 -16.62
N ALA A 259 -15.94 -10.14 -15.62
CA ALA A 259 -14.64 -10.13 -14.96
C ALA A 259 -13.45 -10.67 -15.77
N SER A 260 -13.71 -11.23 -16.96
CA SER A 260 -12.69 -11.53 -17.97
C SER A 260 -12.40 -10.32 -18.89
N ASN A 261 -13.14 -9.22 -18.76
CA ASN A 261 -12.97 -7.99 -19.53
C ASN A 261 -12.74 -6.75 -18.61
N THR A 262 -12.61 -5.57 -19.22
CA THR A 262 -12.28 -4.31 -18.51
C THR A 262 -13.32 -3.87 -17.47
N TRP A 263 -14.52 -4.45 -17.44
CA TRP A 263 -15.55 -4.19 -16.42
C TRP A 263 -15.04 -4.40 -14.99
N ALA A 264 -14.20 -5.42 -14.77
CA ALA A 264 -13.57 -5.70 -13.47
C ALA A 264 -12.13 -5.19 -13.36
N SER A 265 -11.67 -4.37 -14.30
CA SER A 265 -10.45 -3.59 -14.12
C SER A 265 -10.67 -2.50 -13.05
N THR A 266 -9.60 -1.86 -12.59
CA THR A 266 -9.69 -0.84 -11.56
C THR A 266 -8.89 0.39 -11.96
N THR A 267 -9.56 1.52 -12.16
CA THR A 267 -8.91 2.80 -12.48
C THR A 267 -8.34 3.45 -11.22
N LEU A 268 -7.43 4.42 -11.39
CA LEU A 268 -6.82 5.21 -10.30
C LEU A 268 -7.87 5.79 -9.35
N GLY A 269 -8.97 6.30 -9.91
CA GLY A 269 -10.09 6.86 -9.16
C GLY A 269 -10.97 5.81 -8.48
N GLU A 270 -11.06 4.58 -9.01
CA GLU A 270 -11.80 3.46 -8.40
C GLU A 270 -10.99 2.85 -7.25
N PHE A 271 -9.69 2.62 -7.46
CA PHE A 271 -8.78 2.12 -6.43
C PHE A 271 -8.69 3.08 -5.23
N LYS A 272 -8.66 4.40 -5.48
CA LYS A 272 -8.71 5.42 -4.42
C LYS A 272 -9.98 5.33 -3.57
N ARG A 273 -11.17 5.20 -4.19
CA ARG A 273 -12.44 5.04 -3.45
C ARG A 273 -12.41 3.77 -2.63
N MET A 274 -12.10 2.65 -3.29
CA MET A 274 -12.03 1.33 -2.68
C MET A 274 -11.17 1.28 -1.42
N MET A 275 -9.94 1.81 -1.47
CA MET A 275 -9.08 1.87 -0.29
C MET A 275 -9.54 2.88 0.77
N GLY A 276 -10.12 4.02 0.35
CA GLY A 276 -10.67 5.02 1.26
C GLY A 276 -11.85 4.50 2.08
N ASP A 277 -12.68 3.68 1.46
CA ASP A 277 -13.84 3.04 2.08
C ASP A 277 -13.48 1.92 3.08
N PHE A 278 -12.24 1.41 3.02
CA PHE A 278 -11.62 0.58 4.08
C PHE A 278 -10.84 1.41 5.13
N GLY A 279 -10.92 2.75 5.08
CA GLY A 279 -10.32 3.67 6.05
C GLY A 279 -8.94 4.22 5.68
N TYR A 280 -8.37 3.84 4.53
CA TYR A 280 -7.01 4.21 4.17
C TYR A 280 -6.96 5.58 3.46
N ASN A 281 -6.16 6.51 3.97
CA ASN A 281 -6.05 7.85 3.40
C ASN A 281 -5.14 7.85 2.16
N VAL A 282 -5.74 7.70 0.97
CA VAL A 282 -5.00 7.46 -0.29
C VAL A 282 -4.73 8.72 -1.11
N ASN A 283 -3.43 9.02 -1.26
CA ASN A 283 -2.90 9.98 -2.23
C ASN A 283 -2.64 9.32 -3.61
N THR A 284 -2.85 10.07 -4.68
CA THR A 284 -2.86 9.60 -6.08
C THR A 284 -2.17 10.63 -6.98
N TYR A 285 -1.27 10.20 -7.87
CA TYR A 285 -0.46 11.11 -8.69
C TYR A 285 -0.45 10.72 -10.17
N GLY A 286 -0.78 11.67 -11.03
CA GLY A 286 -1.08 11.42 -12.45
C GLY A 286 -2.56 11.13 -12.68
N GLY A 287 -2.88 10.40 -13.75
CA GLY A 287 -4.23 10.03 -14.14
C GLY A 287 -4.23 8.72 -14.93
N ASP A 288 -5.41 8.15 -15.20
CA ASP A 288 -5.54 6.90 -15.97
C ASP A 288 -5.07 7.01 -17.43
N LEU A 289 -5.17 8.23 -17.99
CA LEU A 289 -4.84 8.56 -19.38
C LEU A 289 -3.76 9.65 -19.43
N GLY A 290 -2.79 9.50 -20.34
CA GLY A 290 -1.82 10.53 -20.69
C GLY A 290 -0.53 10.59 -19.86
N TRP A 291 0.38 11.48 -20.27
CA TRP A 291 1.75 11.55 -19.75
C TRP A 291 1.89 12.56 -18.60
N ALA A 292 1.95 12.06 -17.36
CA ALA A 292 2.33 12.87 -16.20
C ALA A 292 3.87 13.02 -16.11
N ASN A 293 4.39 14.21 -16.43
CA ASN A 293 5.80 14.59 -16.27
C ASN A 293 6.16 14.85 -14.80
N LEU A 294 6.41 13.77 -14.05
CA LEU A 294 6.83 13.79 -12.65
C LEU A 294 8.11 12.96 -12.47
N ASN A 295 8.95 13.28 -11.49
CA ASN A 295 9.99 12.36 -11.02
C ASN A 295 9.35 11.26 -10.16
N LYS A 296 8.65 10.34 -10.82
CA LYS A 296 7.79 9.33 -10.18
C LYS A 296 8.59 8.46 -9.21
N GLY A 297 9.78 8.01 -9.59
CA GLY A 297 10.66 7.22 -8.74
C GLY A 297 11.22 7.99 -7.53
N GLY A 298 11.46 9.30 -7.67
CA GLY A 298 11.90 10.15 -6.55
C GLY A 298 10.78 10.42 -5.55
N LEU A 299 9.56 10.73 -6.02
CA LEU A 299 8.39 10.87 -5.16
C LEU A 299 8.09 9.55 -4.43
N ALA A 300 8.08 8.44 -5.20
CA ALA A 300 7.96 7.09 -4.67
C ALA A 300 9.02 6.85 -3.57
N GLN A 301 10.28 7.19 -3.80
CA GLN A 301 11.36 7.06 -2.80
C GLN A 301 11.03 7.78 -1.50
N THR A 302 10.62 9.05 -1.59
CA THR A 302 10.26 9.88 -0.44
C THR A 302 9.15 9.25 0.39
N GLU A 303 8.10 8.73 -0.25
CA GLU A 303 6.96 8.14 0.48
C GLU A 303 7.35 6.87 1.24
N LEU A 304 8.13 5.95 0.66
CA LEU A 304 8.61 4.80 1.44
C LEU A 304 9.59 5.20 2.56
N SER A 305 10.36 6.28 2.41
CA SER A 305 11.21 6.79 3.51
C SER A 305 10.42 7.49 4.63
N ARG A 306 9.13 7.80 4.39
CA ARG A 306 8.16 8.28 5.38
C ARG A 306 7.32 7.15 5.99
N GLY A 307 7.64 5.89 5.70
CA GLY A 307 6.85 4.73 6.12
C GLY A 307 5.52 4.52 5.37
N ASN A 308 5.21 5.34 4.35
CA ASN A 308 3.91 5.29 3.67
C ASN A 308 3.76 4.08 2.72
N ASP A 309 2.77 3.23 3.02
CA ASP A 309 2.12 2.31 2.09
C ASP A 309 1.10 3.03 1.19
N VAL A 310 0.88 2.53 -0.04
CA VAL A 310 -0.30 2.79 -0.90
C VAL A 310 -0.40 1.73 -2.05
N PHE A 311 -0.31 1.95 -3.40
CA PHE A 311 -0.18 0.89 -4.45
C PHE A 311 0.22 1.42 -5.88
N LEU A 312 1.26 0.93 -6.59
CA LEU A 312 1.67 1.41 -7.95
C LEU A 312 0.71 0.96 -9.06
N TYR A 313 0.46 1.79 -10.08
CA TYR A 313 -0.31 1.41 -11.29
C TYR A 313 0.57 1.46 -12.56
N VAL A 314 0.83 0.30 -13.17
CA VAL A 314 1.73 0.11 -14.33
C VAL A 314 0.97 -0.38 -15.57
N ASN A 315 1.55 -0.16 -16.75
CA ASN A 315 1.15 -0.90 -17.95
C ASN A 315 1.70 -2.34 -17.87
N SER A 316 0.82 -3.33 -18.02
CA SER A 316 1.14 -4.76 -17.91
C SER A 316 2.25 -5.22 -18.84
N ASP A 317 2.24 -4.74 -20.08
CA ASP A 317 2.95 -5.39 -21.19
C ASP A 317 4.39 -4.87 -21.29
N LEU A 318 4.57 -3.57 -21.05
CA LEU A 318 5.86 -2.94 -20.79
C LEU A 318 6.54 -3.52 -19.53
N PHE A 319 5.77 -3.89 -18.52
CA PHE A 319 6.30 -4.44 -17.26
C PHE A 319 6.57 -5.97 -17.33
N LYS A 320 5.90 -6.70 -18.23
CA LYS A 320 5.99 -8.17 -18.39
C LYS A 320 6.77 -8.62 -19.65
N ASN A 321 7.34 -7.69 -20.42
CA ASN A 321 8.10 -7.90 -21.66
C ASN A 321 7.29 -8.55 -22.79
N ASN A 322 6.34 -7.80 -23.37
CA ASN A 322 5.75 -8.12 -24.69
C ASN A 322 6.00 -7.02 -25.73
N ALA A 323 5.85 -7.38 -27.01
CA ALA A 323 6.48 -6.71 -28.15
C ALA A 323 5.87 -5.35 -28.55
N TRP A 324 6.67 -4.28 -28.45
CA TRP A 324 6.79 -3.14 -29.38
C TRP A 324 5.55 -2.65 -30.17
N TRP A 325 4.40 -2.47 -29.52
CA TRP A 325 3.39 -1.50 -29.98
C TRP A 325 2.59 -0.86 -28.83
N LYS A 326 1.81 0.17 -29.21
CA LYS A 326 1.29 1.24 -28.34
C LYS A 326 0.11 0.79 -27.47
N ASN A 327 0.10 1.24 -26.22
CA ASN A 327 -1.14 1.50 -25.47
C ASN A 327 -0.97 2.77 -24.62
N TRP A 328 -2.08 3.46 -24.31
CA TRP A 328 -2.08 4.74 -23.58
C TRP A 328 -2.70 4.67 -22.18
N SER A 329 -3.06 3.47 -21.72
CA SER A 329 -3.57 3.18 -20.38
C SER A 329 -2.62 2.27 -19.57
N ALA A 330 -2.54 2.53 -18.27
CA ALA A 330 -2.08 1.53 -17.31
C ALA A 330 -3.18 0.46 -17.11
N THR A 331 -2.80 -0.72 -16.65
CA THR A 331 -3.67 -1.91 -16.67
C THR A 331 -3.48 -2.86 -15.48
N HIS A 332 -2.48 -2.61 -14.61
CA HIS A 332 -2.02 -3.60 -13.63
C HIS A 332 -1.43 -2.92 -12.40
N TYR A 333 -1.88 -3.27 -11.18
CA TYR A 333 -1.26 -2.74 -9.94
C TYR A 333 -0.13 -3.64 -9.43
N ILE A 334 0.81 -3.09 -8.65
CA ILE A 334 1.77 -3.87 -7.86
C ILE A 334 1.94 -3.29 -6.44
N GLN A 335 1.88 -4.13 -5.40
CA GLN A 335 2.30 -3.75 -4.03
C GLN A 335 3.82 -3.70 -4.03
N LEU A 336 4.42 -2.69 -3.39
CA LEU A 336 5.87 -2.58 -3.35
C LEU A 336 6.46 -2.47 -1.94
N ASN A 337 7.65 -3.04 -1.76
CA ASN A 337 8.19 -3.31 -0.42
C ASN A 337 9.46 -2.51 -0.04
N LYS A 338 10.21 -1.91 -1.00
CA LYS A 338 11.48 -1.15 -0.72
C LYS A 338 12.00 -0.36 -1.94
N ILE A 339 12.39 0.93 -1.85
CA ILE A 339 13.18 1.62 -2.91
C ILE A 339 14.72 1.36 -2.89
N GLY A 340 15.42 1.67 -3.98
CA GLY A 340 16.88 1.71 -4.14
C GLY A 340 17.27 2.15 -5.57
N THR A 341 18.20 3.08 -5.68
CA THR A 341 18.72 3.70 -6.92
C THR A 341 20.05 3.06 -7.38
N ASN A 342 20.31 3.06 -8.69
CA ASN A 342 21.60 2.69 -9.27
C ASN A 342 21.75 3.29 -10.68
N ASN A 343 22.74 4.17 -10.89
CA ASN A 343 23.16 4.69 -12.21
C ASN A 343 22.00 5.07 -13.16
N ASN A 344 21.24 6.11 -12.79
CA ASN A 344 20.02 6.60 -13.47
C ASN A 344 18.86 5.60 -13.59
N SER A 345 18.96 4.42 -12.96
CA SER A 345 17.88 3.44 -12.83
C SER A 345 17.48 3.23 -11.37
N TYR A 346 16.40 2.50 -11.16
CA TYR A 346 15.92 2.04 -9.87
C TYR A 346 15.68 0.51 -9.96
N ASN A 347 16.02 -0.27 -8.93
CA ASN A 347 15.80 -1.73 -8.92
C ASN A 347 14.29 -2.05 -8.61
N VAL A 348 13.80 -3.29 -8.37
CA VAL A 348 12.48 -3.56 -7.68
C VAL A 348 12.45 -4.72 -6.67
N ASN A 349 11.61 -4.55 -5.64
CA ASN A 349 11.19 -5.57 -4.68
C ASN A 349 9.67 -5.40 -4.48
N PHE A 350 8.86 -6.19 -5.18
CA PHE A 350 7.40 -6.02 -5.22
C PHE A 350 6.66 -7.35 -5.09
N TRP A 351 5.36 -7.25 -4.84
CA TRP A 351 4.39 -8.31 -4.87
C TRP A 351 3.42 -8.10 -6.03
N ASP A 352 3.12 -9.20 -6.70
CA ASP A 352 2.34 -9.27 -7.94
C ASP A 352 1.54 -10.58 -7.90
N TYR A 353 0.50 -10.54 -7.06
CA TYR A 353 -0.60 -11.51 -6.93
C TYR A 353 -0.15 -12.95 -6.67
N GLY A 354 0.04 -13.29 -5.39
CA GLY A 354 0.60 -14.57 -4.96
C GLY A 354 2.11 -14.72 -5.22
N ALA A 355 2.74 -13.82 -5.98
CA ALA A 355 4.16 -13.90 -6.32
C ALA A 355 4.97 -12.71 -5.78
N LYS A 356 5.88 -12.98 -4.84
CA LYS A 356 6.96 -12.07 -4.44
C LYS A 356 8.04 -12.11 -5.52
N LYS A 357 8.16 -11.06 -6.34
CA LYS A 357 9.04 -11.04 -7.54
C LYS A 357 10.24 -10.11 -7.35
N PRO A 358 11.48 -10.64 -7.26
CA PRO A 358 12.68 -9.84 -7.44
C PRO A 358 12.86 -9.52 -8.94
N LYS A 359 13.07 -8.24 -9.27
CA LYS A 359 13.28 -7.74 -10.64
C LYS A 359 14.05 -6.41 -10.53
N HIS A 360 14.55 -5.85 -11.64
CA HIS A 360 14.92 -4.42 -11.69
C HIS A 360 13.74 -3.59 -12.23
N HIS A 361 13.75 -2.25 -12.06
CA HIS A 361 12.80 -1.22 -12.54
C HIS A 361 11.72 -0.65 -11.58
N SER A 362 12.15 0.34 -10.77
CA SER A 362 11.46 1.39 -9.98
C SER A 362 10.40 1.06 -8.90
N LYS A 363 10.57 1.68 -7.73
CA LYS A 363 10.02 1.26 -6.43
C LYS A 363 9.30 2.40 -5.70
N SER A 364 8.09 2.17 -5.17
CA SER A 364 7.61 2.42 -3.78
C SER A 364 6.08 2.35 -3.79
N ILE A 365 5.44 2.68 -2.68
CA ILE A 365 4.03 2.37 -2.44
C ILE A 365 3.10 2.92 -3.55
N LEU A 366 3.07 4.26 -3.59
CA LEU A 366 2.14 5.21 -4.22
C LEU A 366 1.39 4.86 -5.52
N VAL A 367 0.08 5.22 -5.63
CA VAL A 367 -0.68 5.14 -6.90
C VAL A 367 -0.25 6.25 -7.85
N VAL A 368 0.87 5.98 -8.50
CA VAL A 368 1.40 6.70 -9.64
C VAL A 368 1.09 5.89 -10.88
N ASN A 369 0.58 6.53 -11.94
CA ASN A 369 0.59 5.92 -13.26
C ASN A 369 2.04 5.90 -13.81
N LEU A 370 2.71 4.76 -13.66
CA LEU A 370 4.10 4.52 -14.05
C LEU A 370 4.24 4.19 -15.55
N TRP A 371 3.95 5.19 -16.39
CA TRP A 371 4.69 5.33 -17.64
C TRP A 371 6.16 5.58 -17.31
N PHE A 372 6.99 4.56 -17.56
CA PHE A 372 8.42 4.70 -17.79
C PHE A 372 8.63 5.27 -19.20
N ASP A 373 9.62 6.15 -19.33
CA ASP A 373 10.29 6.36 -20.61
C ASP A 373 11.81 6.47 -20.37
N GLN A 374 12.58 6.43 -21.45
CA GLN A 374 13.95 5.92 -21.44
C GLN A 374 15.00 6.87 -20.83
N CYS A 375 16.11 6.26 -20.38
CA CYS A 375 17.30 7.00 -19.96
C CYS A 375 17.91 7.77 -21.14
N TYR A 376 18.24 9.04 -20.92
CA TYR A 376 19.31 9.71 -21.65
C TYR A 376 20.46 10.05 -20.72
N SER A 377 21.68 9.91 -21.25
CA SER A 377 22.89 10.43 -20.63
C SER A 377 23.72 11.14 -21.67
N SER A 378 24.18 12.36 -21.38
CA SER A 378 25.61 12.69 -21.44
C SER A 378 25.91 14.14 -21.05
N LYS A 379 26.92 14.28 -20.18
CA LYS A 379 27.96 15.33 -20.15
C LYS A 379 27.59 16.79 -20.43
N ILE A 380 27.81 17.62 -19.40
CA ILE A 380 28.68 18.82 -19.40
C ILE A 380 28.73 19.63 -20.70
N LYS A 381 28.27 20.88 -20.63
CA LYS A 381 29.00 22.00 -21.25
C LYS A 381 29.64 22.86 -20.16
N THR A 382 30.93 23.13 -20.33
CA THR A 382 31.61 24.25 -19.67
C THR A 382 31.27 25.57 -20.37
N SER A 383 31.61 26.69 -19.73
CA SER A 383 31.31 28.06 -20.18
C SER A 383 32.07 28.51 -21.43
N SER A 384 31.70 29.71 -21.92
CA SER A 384 32.21 30.43 -23.10
C SER A 384 31.80 29.86 -24.47
N GLN A 385 31.63 30.69 -25.50
CA GLN A 385 31.68 32.16 -25.53
C GLN A 385 30.29 32.77 -25.32
#